data_AF-A0A1R2BVZ8-F1
#
_entry.id   AF-A0A1R2BVZ8-F1
#
_cell.length_a   1.000
_cell.length_b   1.000
_cell.length_c   1.000
_cell.angle_alpha   90.00
_cell.angle_beta   90.00
_cell.angle_gamma   90.00
#
_symmetry.space_group_name_H-M   'P 1'
#
loop_
_entity.id
_entity.type
_entity.pdbx_description
1 polymer ?
#
loop_
_entity_poly.entity_id
_entity_poly.type
_entity_poly.pdbx_seq_one_letter_code
_entity_poly.pdbx_strand_id
1 'polypeptide(L)'
;MVSPCRWPEAHPQGGLNLIEDEKSKSVVGEILKSMGRKILEGKFNDIMRISRPACISYPMTYLQAASRDFSYCRFLTQAAIEPDPIIRLQLICSFIISGLHINPTEFKNKPPLNPILGETHTAELSDGTKIWLEQTCHHPPITHWYMTGPNDLYVFHGHGQIIAGLAGPNTIKAGKQGKHMIRFNNGDIVEYTAPNMKISGLVLGQRNVNFHGTFRVTDVKNKIVAIFTFEEDPGVLNSIKGKLAGFLGAKKQIPSDFFNVKICMVNEDGDTQKDICEGFGSWLEYLKFGDRVYWSIDMKPEENWVVSLDHLPSDSIYREDLQQLKQDNENQAQIEKDRLENIQRRDKTLRAQNPGQ
;
A
#
# COMPACT_ATOMS: atom_id res chain seq x y z
N MET A 1 13.92 -26.33 -8.37
CA MET A 1 13.70 -24.95 -7.86
C MET A 1 13.67 -25.03 -6.34
N VAL A 2 14.43 -24.19 -5.65
CA VAL A 2 14.37 -24.05 -4.18
C VAL A 2 12.98 -23.54 -3.82
N SER A 3 12.33 -24.10 -2.81
CA SER A 3 11.05 -23.59 -2.31
C SER A 3 11.23 -22.13 -1.88
N PRO A 4 10.32 -21.20 -2.24
CA PRO A 4 10.40 -19.82 -1.79
C PRO A 4 10.57 -19.74 -0.27
N CYS A 5 11.48 -18.89 0.21
CA CYS A 5 11.62 -18.67 1.63
C CYS A 5 10.56 -17.66 2.10
N ARG A 6 10.03 -17.84 3.30
CA ARG A 6 9.14 -16.87 3.94
C ARG A 6 9.96 -15.73 4.55
N TRP A 7 9.41 -14.52 4.54
CA TRP A 7 10.07 -13.37 5.16
C TRP A 7 10.44 -13.68 6.63
N PRO A 8 11.69 -13.42 7.08
CA PRO A 8 12.16 -13.88 8.39
C PRO A 8 11.32 -13.38 9.58
N GLU A 9 10.83 -12.14 9.52
CA GLU A 9 9.99 -11.53 10.55
C GLU A 9 8.48 -11.80 10.37
N ALA A 10 8.08 -12.68 9.44
CA ALA A 10 6.68 -13.06 9.29
C ALA A 10 6.17 -13.81 10.53
N HIS A 11 5.02 -13.42 11.05
CA HIS A 11 4.45 -14.06 12.22
C HIS A 11 3.91 -15.46 11.86
N PRO A 12 4.04 -16.49 12.74
CA PRO A 12 3.58 -17.85 12.46
C PRO A 12 2.08 -17.99 12.20
N GLN A 13 1.25 -17.11 12.78
CA GLN A 13 -0.20 -17.07 12.53
C GLN A 13 -0.59 -16.06 11.44
N GLY A 14 0.39 -15.30 10.97
CA GLY A 14 0.28 -14.41 9.82
C GLY A 14 0.38 -12.93 10.10
N GLY A 15 0.57 -12.19 9.02
CA GLY A 15 1.03 -10.81 9.03
C GLY A 15 2.53 -10.68 9.32
N LEU A 16 3.01 -9.45 9.28
CA LEU A 16 4.39 -9.10 9.56
C LEU A 16 4.48 -8.56 10.99
N ASN A 17 5.39 -9.15 11.77
CA ASN A 17 5.72 -8.61 13.07
C ASN A 17 6.53 -7.35 12.91
N LEU A 18 6.08 -6.38 13.66
CA LEU A 18 6.46 -5.01 13.48
C LEU A 18 7.36 -4.69 14.68
N ILE A 19 8.67 -4.69 14.47
CA ILE A 19 9.68 -4.44 15.52
C ILE A 19 9.70 -2.95 15.86
N GLU A 20 9.56 -2.60 17.13
CA GLU A 20 9.60 -1.21 17.62
C GLU A 20 10.64 -1.03 18.71
N ASP A 21 11.24 0.15 18.74
CA ASP A 21 11.97 0.62 19.91
C ASP A 21 11.00 1.05 21.03
N GLU A 22 11.45 0.99 22.29
CA GLU A 22 10.64 1.31 23.47
C GLU A 22 10.12 2.75 23.46
N LYS A 23 10.87 3.68 22.87
CA LYS A 23 10.46 5.08 22.77
C LYS A 23 9.27 5.23 21.81
N SER A 24 9.33 4.63 20.63
CA SER A 24 8.22 4.60 19.66
C SER A 24 6.96 3.99 20.27
N LYS A 25 7.11 2.87 20.99
CA LYS A 25 6.01 2.20 21.69
C LYS A 25 5.37 3.09 22.75
N SER A 26 6.17 3.79 23.56
CA SER A 26 5.69 4.72 24.58
C SER A 26 4.90 5.88 23.97
N VAL A 27 5.45 6.54 22.95
CA VAL A 27 4.80 7.67 22.26
C VAL A 27 3.48 7.26 21.63
N VAL A 28 3.43 6.11 20.94
CA VAL A 28 2.17 5.61 20.36
C VAL A 28 1.14 5.31 21.46
N GLY A 29 1.57 4.73 22.58
CA GLY A 29 0.69 4.50 23.73
C GLY A 29 0.08 5.78 24.29
N GLU A 30 0.85 6.87 24.37
CA GLU A 30 0.35 8.19 24.82
C GLU A 30 -0.66 8.79 23.83
N ILE A 31 -0.40 8.67 22.53
CA ILE A 31 -1.32 9.12 21.47
C ILE A 31 -2.66 8.38 21.60
N LEU A 32 -2.63 7.05 21.77
CA LEU A 32 -3.83 6.23 21.93
C LEU A 32 -4.60 6.56 23.22
N LYS A 33 -3.90 6.82 24.33
CA LYS A 33 -4.54 7.30 25.58
C LYS A 33 -5.20 8.67 25.39
N SER A 34 -4.55 9.57 24.65
CA SER A 34 -5.11 10.89 24.30
C SER A 34 -6.35 10.76 23.40
N MET A 35 -6.29 9.86 22.39
CA MET A 35 -7.44 9.50 21.56
C MET A 35 -8.60 8.97 22.40
N GLY A 36 -8.35 7.99 23.27
CA GLY A 36 -9.35 7.40 24.15
C GLY A 36 -10.06 8.44 25.02
N ARG A 37 -9.31 9.38 25.62
CA ARG A 37 -9.91 10.51 26.36
C ARG A 37 -10.81 11.38 25.48
N LYS A 38 -10.37 11.75 24.27
CA LYS A 38 -11.18 12.54 23.34
C LYS A 38 -12.46 11.82 22.91
N ILE A 39 -12.41 10.49 22.76
CA ILE A 39 -13.59 9.66 22.47
C ILE A 39 -14.58 9.71 23.64
N LEU A 40 -14.09 9.51 24.88
CA LEU A 40 -14.92 9.58 26.08
C LEU A 40 -15.55 10.96 26.28
N GLU A 41 -14.85 12.03 25.88
CA GLU A 41 -15.35 13.40 25.91
C GLU A 41 -16.32 13.74 24.76
N GLY A 42 -16.57 12.83 23.83
CA GLY A 42 -17.40 13.08 22.63
C GLY A 42 -16.77 14.05 21.63
N LYS A 43 -15.45 14.30 21.73
CA LYS A 43 -14.70 15.26 20.89
C LYS A 43 -13.88 14.58 19.80
N PHE A 44 -14.06 13.27 19.61
CA PHE A 44 -13.32 12.52 18.60
C PHE A 44 -14.08 12.48 17.28
N ASN A 45 -13.60 13.27 16.32
CA ASN A 45 -14.27 13.40 15.02
C ASN A 45 -13.58 12.60 13.91
N ASP A 46 -12.26 12.34 14.02
CA ASP A 46 -11.49 11.64 12.98
C ASP A 46 -10.06 11.30 13.48
N ILE A 47 -9.63 10.04 13.35
CA ILE A 47 -8.24 9.63 13.70
C ILE A 47 -7.21 10.30 12.79
N MET A 48 -7.59 10.59 11.55
CA MET A 48 -6.71 11.15 10.52
C MET A 48 -6.33 12.61 10.81
N ARG A 49 -7.02 13.28 11.74
CA ARG A 49 -6.74 14.67 12.14
C ARG A 49 -5.74 14.77 13.28
N ILE A 50 -5.25 13.66 13.81
CA ILE A 50 -4.29 13.68 14.92
C ILE A 50 -2.89 13.83 14.35
N SER A 51 -2.29 15.00 14.60
CA SER A 51 -0.90 15.25 14.26
C SER A 51 -0.01 14.32 15.08
N ARG A 52 0.84 13.57 14.36
CA ARG A 52 1.76 12.59 14.94
C ARG A 52 3.14 13.24 15.15
N PRO A 53 3.85 12.95 16.25
CA PRO A 53 5.23 13.43 16.44
C PRO A 53 6.17 12.96 15.33
N ALA A 54 7.13 13.81 14.97
CA ALA A 54 8.13 13.53 13.93
C ALA A 54 9.02 12.33 14.31
N CYS A 55 9.37 12.18 15.60
CA CYS A 55 10.27 11.13 16.10
C CYS A 55 9.80 9.68 15.86
N ILE A 56 8.49 9.46 15.65
CA ILE A 56 7.92 8.15 15.32
C ILE A 56 7.56 8.01 13.84
N SER A 57 8.07 8.92 13.00
CA SER A 57 7.89 8.90 11.54
C SER A 57 9.10 8.30 10.85
N TYR A 58 8.85 7.61 9.74
CA TYR A 58 9.93 7.17 8.87
C TYR A 58 10.42 8.38 8.08
N PRO A 59 11.73 8.51 7.78
CA PRO A 59 12.30 9.65 7.07
C PRO A 59 11.98 9.62 5.56
N MET A 60 10.69 9.55 5.24
CA MET A 60 10.06 9.70 3.93
C MET A 60 8.68 10.33 4.10
N THR A 61 8.19 10.99 3.06
CA THR A 61 6.78 11.39 2.98
C THR A 61 5.94 10.28 2.34
N TYR A 62 4.61 10.35 2.48
CA TYR A 62 3.77 9.32 1.87
C TYR A 62 3.89 9.27 0.34
N LEU A 63 4.25 10.37 -0.34
CA LEU A 63 4.50 10.35 -1.79
C LEU A 63 5.70 9.46 -2.14
N GLN A 64 6.79 9.58 -1.39
CA GLN A 64 7.96 8.70 -1.52
C GLN A 64 7.61 7.26 -1.14
N ALA A 65 6.80 7.03 -0.10
CA ALA A 65 6.36 5.68 0.24
C ALA A 65 5.47 5.07 -0.86
N ALA A 66 4.61 5.87 -1.49
CA ALA A 66 3.70 5.42 -2.53
C ALA A 66 4.45 4.99 -3.80
N SER A 67 5.50 5.71 -4.22
CA SER A 67 6.33 5.26 -5.35
C SER A 67 6.95 3.89 -5.08
N ARG A 68 7.37 3.63 -3.84
CA ARG A 68 7.96 2.35 -3.44
C ARG A 68 7.00 1.17 -3.47
N ASP A 69 5.70 1.37 -3.23
CA ASP A 69 4.70 0.32 -3.44
C ASP A 69 4.68 -0.16 -4.91
N PHE A 70 5.22 0.63 -5.83
CA PHE A 70 5.25 0.35 -7.27
C PHE A 70 6.63 -0.09 -7.78
N SER A 71 7.53 -0.59 -6.92
CA SER A 71 8.91 -0.93 -7.33
C SER A 71 9.03 -2.15 -8.27
N TYR A 72 7.99 -2.96 -8.43
CA TYR A 72 8.03 -4.17 -9.26
C TYR A 72 7.52 -3.94 -10.70
N CYS A 73 7.84 -2.78 -11.29
CA CYS A 73 7.41 -2.36 -12.63
C CYS A 73 7.71 -3.37 -13.75
N ARG A 74 8.72 -4.24 -13.59
CA ARG A 74 9.00 -5.34 -14.53
C ARG A 74 7.78 -6.19 -14.87
N PHE A 75 6.86 -6.40 -13.93
CA PHE A 75 5.65 -7.16 -14.19
C PHE A 75 4.67 -6.40 -15.10
N LEU A 76 4.62 -5.06 -15.00
CA LEU A 76 3.86 -4.23 -15.94
C LEU A 76 4.50 -4.20 -17.32
N THR A 77 5.84 -4.12 -17.39
CA THR A 77 6.58 -4.22 -18.65
C THR A 77 6.33 -5.57 -19.35
N GLN A 78 6.36 -6.68 -18.60
CA GLN A 78 6.00 -8.00 -19.12
C GLN A 78 4.53 -8.07 -19.54
N ALA A 79 3.61 -7.51 -18.74
CA ALA A 79 2.19 -7.47 -19.05
C ALA A 79 1.89 -6.69 -20.35
N ALA A 80 2.65 -5.62 -20.62
CA ALA A 80 2.46 -4.78 -21.79
C ALA A 80 2.73 -5.49 -23.13
N ILE A 81 3.57 -6.52 -23.12
CA ILE A 81 3.92 -7.31 -24.31
C ILE A 81 3.26 -8.71 -24.32
N GLU A 82 2.44 -9.02 -23.31
CA GLU A 82 1.79 -10.33 -23.17
C GLU A 82 0.46 -10.38 -23.97
N PRO A 83 0.38 -11.24 -25.00
CA PRO A 83 -0.83 -11.36 -25.81
C PRO A 83 -2.00 -12.04 -25.09
N ASP A 84 -1.75 -12.99 -24.18
CA ASP A 84 -2.81 -13.69 -23.47
C ASP A 84 -3.37 -12.80 -22.33
N PRO A 85 -4.66 -12.38 -22.38
CA PRO A 85 -5.24 -11.54 -21.35
C PRO A 85 -5.24 -12.18 -19.96
N ILE A 86 -5.28 -13.51 -19.85
CA ILE A 86 -5.21 -14.21 -18.57
C ILE A 86 -3.81 -14.11 -17.98
N ILE A 87 -2.77 -14.39 -18.77
CA ILE A 87 -1.38 -14.28 -18.32
C ILE A 87 -1.04 -12.82 -17.99
N ARG A 88 -1.50 -11.88 -18.82
CA ARG A 88 -1.37 -10.44 -18.57
C ARG A 88 -1.99 -10.04 -17.23
N LEU A 89 -3.19 -10.51 -16.92
CA LEU A 89 -3.84 -10.25 -15.64
C LEU A 89 -3.07 -10.88 -14.46
N GLN A 90 -2.52 -12.08 -14.63
CA GLN A 90 -1.64 -12.72 -13.63
C GLN A 90 -0.36 -11.90 -13.36
N LEU A 91 0.23 -11.28 -14.39
CA LEU A 91 1.38 -10.39 -14.25
C LEU A 91 1.01 -9.11 -13.49
N ILE A 92 -0.14 -8.50 -13.79
CA ILE A 92 -0.64 -7.32 -13.06
C ILE A 92 -0.94 -7.67 -11.59
N CYS A 93 -1.55 -8.82 -11.34
CA CYS A 93 -1.69 -9.38 -9.99
C CYS A 93 -0.33 -9.49 -9.27
N SER A 94 0.71 -9.92 -9.98
CA SER A 94 2.08 -10.03 -9.45
C SER A 94 2.68 -8.67 -9.11
N PHE A 95 2.49 -7.65 -9.96
CA PHE A 95 2.86 -6.26 -9.64
C PHE A 95 2.25 -5.78 -8.32
N ILE A 96 0.93 -6.00 -8.13
CA ILE A 96 0.22 -5.53 -6.94
C ILE A 96 0.72 -6.25 -5.67
N ILE A 97 0.79 -7.58 -5.69
CA ILE A 97 1.16 -8.37 -4.50
C ILE A 97 2.63 -8.16 -4.13
N SER A 98 3.52 -8.11 -5.11
CA SER A 98 4.94 -7.92 -4.88
C SER A 98 5.26 -6.58 -4.22
N GLY A 99 4.48 -5.53 -4.48
CA GLY A 99 4.63 -4.23 -3.80
C GLY A 99 4.29 -4.23 -2.31
N LEU A 100 3.38 -5.10 -1.86
CA LEU A 100 2.76 -5.01 -0.53
C LEU A 100 3.74 -5.13 0.65
N HIS A 101 4.86 -5.83 0.47
CA HIS A 101 5.82 -6.04 1.56
C HIS A 101 6.79 -4.87 1.74
N ILE A 102 7.06 -4.06 0.70
CA ILE A 102 8.19 -3.13 0.68
C ILE A 102 8.13 -2.16 1.87
N ASN A 103 7.03 -1.41 1.97
CA ASN A 103 6.88 -0.42 3.03
C ASN A 103 6.79 -1.08 4.42
N PRO A 104 5.98 -2.13 4.66
CA PRO A 104 5.95 -2.82 5.96
C PRO A 104 7.29 -3.36 6.44
N THR A 105 8.07 -4.03 5.57
CA THR A 105 9.35 -4.65 5.97
C THR A 105 10.44 -3.63 6.21
N GLU A 106 10.40 -2.50 5.49
CA GLU A 106 11.43 -1.48 5.63
C GLU A 106 11.14 -0.47 6.73
N PHE A 107 9.88 -0.04 6.86
CA PHE A 107 9.54 1.04 7.78
C PHE A 107 9.48 0.58 9.22
N LYS A 108 9.40 -0.74 9.47
CA LYS A 108 9.42 -1.34 10.81
C LYS A 108 8.56 -0.55 11.82
N ASN A 109 7.33 -0.20 11.42
CA ASN A 109 6.31 0.58 12.17
C ASN A 109 6.33 2.08 12.13
N LYS A 110 7.26 2.69 11.42
CA LYS A 110 7.27 4.15 11.34
C LYS A 110 6.43 4.53 10.12
N PRO A 111 5.18 5.02 10.24
CA PRO A 111 4.50 5.55 9.08
C PRO A 111 5.30 6.72 8.49
N PRO A 112 5.27 6.93 7.17
CA PRO A 112 5.90 8.10 6.55
C PRO A 112 5.23 9.40 7.02
N LEU A 113 5.92 10.53 6.89
CA LEU A 113 5.33 11.84 7.13
C LEU A 113 4.10 12.04 6.26
N ASN A 114 3.05 12.64 6.84
CA ASN A 114 1.87 13.02 6.07
C ASN A 114 2.26 14.14 5.09
N PRO A 115 1.92 14.03 3.80
CA PRO A 115 2.24 15.07 2.85
C PRO A 115 1.47 16.36 3.12
N ILE A 116 2.11 17.48 2.82
CA ILE A 116 1.43 18.78 2.79
C ILE A 116 0.72 18.97 1.45
N LEU A 117 -0.28 19.84 1.41
CA LEU A 117 -1.06 20.13 0.21
C LEU A 117 -0.16 20.77 -0.86
N GLY A 118 -0.17 20.23 -2.08
CA GLY A 118 0.68 20.66 -3.18
C GLY A 118 2.12 20.13 -3.12
N GLU A 119 2.44 19.27 -2.14
CA GLU A 119 3.72 18.54 -2.16
C GLU A 119 3.79 17.63 -3.38
N THR A 120 4.95 17.55 -4.00
CA THR A 120 5.20 16.71 -5.19
C THR A 120 6.32 15.69 -4.93
N HIS A 121 6.40 14.65 -5.74
CA HIS A 121 7.55 13.75 -5.75
C HIS A 121 7.73 13.19 -7.15
N THR A 122 8.96 13.22 -7.66
CA THR A 122 9.31 12.60 -8.94
C THR A 122 10.45 11.61 -8.78
N ALA A 123 10.31 10.44 -9.41
CA ALA A 123 11.34 9.42 -9.44
C ALA A 123 11.39 8.67 -10.79
N GLU A 124 12.53 8.06 -11.06
CA GLU A 124 12.79 7.28 -12.27
C GLU A 124 13.53 5.97 -11.95
N LEU A 125 13.31 4.97 -12.80
CA LEU A 125 14.04 3.70 -12.83
C LEU A 125 15.03 3.72 -14.01
N SER A 126 16.06 2.88 -13.97
CA SER A 126 17.08 2.85 -15.02
C SER A 126 16.57 2.28 -16.35
N ASP A 127 15.46 1.52 -16.33
CA ASP A 127 14.76 1.09 -17.55
C ASP A 127 14.05 2.25 -18.29
N GLY A 128 13.97 3.43 -17.68
CA GLY A 128 13.29 4.61 -18.23
C GLY A 128 11.86 4.81 -17.74
N THR A 129 11.37 3.94 -16.84
CA THR A 129 10.09 4.15 -16.14
C THR A 129 10.19 5.42 -15.30
N LYS A 130 9.16 6.27 -15.35
CA LYS A 130 9.09 7.52 -14.57
C LYS A 130 7.78 7.59 -13.80
N ILE A 131 7.81 8.14 -12.60
CA ILE A 131 6.63 8.38 -11.78
C ILE A 131 6.62 9.81 -11.23
N TRP A 132 5.45 10.42 -11.27
CA TRP A 132 5.13 11.72 -10.68
C TRP A 132 4.00 11.55 -9.68
N LEU A 133 4.11 12.17 -8.52
CA LEU A 133 3.08 12.16 -7.49
C LEU A 133 2.83 13.57 -6.98
N GLU A 134 1.59 13.83 -6.58
CA GLU A 134 1.18 15.09 -5.96
C GLU A 134 0.15 14.85 -4.86
N GLN A 135 0.29 15.57 -3.74
CA GLN A 135 -0.74 15.65 -2.72
C GLN A 135 -1.79 16.71 -3.08
N THR A 136 -2.86 16.29 -3.74
CA THR A 136 -3.89 17.23 -4.25
C THR A 136 -4.96 17.60 -3.21
N CYS A 137 -5.07 16.85 -2.12
CA CYS A 137 -5.97 17.19 -1.01
C CYS A 137 -5.35 16.81 0.33
N HIS A 138 -5.55 17.62 1.37
CA HIS A 138 -5.08 17.33 2.73
C HIS A 138 -6.21 16.85 3.66
N HIS A 139 -7.46 17.27 3.42
CA HIS A 139 -8.62 16.89 4.21
C HIS A 139 -9.84 16.61 3.31
N PRO A 140 -10.11 15.34 2.96
CA PRO A 140 -9.32 14.14 3.30
C PRO A 140 -7.96 14.08 2.57
N PRO A 141 -6.95 13.35 3.07
CA PRO A 141 -5.66 13.23 2.40
C PRO A 141 -5.80 12.40 1.11
N ILE A 142 -5.52 13.02 -0.04
CA ILE A 142 -5.55 12.38 -1.36
C ILE A 142 -4.22 12.63 -2.07
N THR A 143 -3.55 11.55 -2.46
CA THR A 143 -2.35 11.57 -3.30
C THR A 143 -2.72 11.05 -4.69
N HIS A 144 -2.29 11.75 -5.74
CA HIS A 144 -2.37 11.29 -7.13
C HIS A 144 -1.01 10.82 -7.60
N TRP A 145 -1.00 9.88 -8.54
CA TRP A 145 0.21 9.49 -9.25
C TRP A 145 -0.04 9.28 -10.73
N TYR A 146 1.01 9.50 -11.51
CA TYR A 146 1.09 9.22 -12.93
C TYR A 146 2.44 8.56 -13.19
N MET A 147 2.44 7.45 -13.91
CA MET A 147 3.64 6.67 -14.20
C MET A 147 3.65 6.27 -15.67
N THR A 148 4.78 6.44 -16.33
CA THR A 148 5.01 5.98 -17.71
C THR A 148 6.03 4.88 -17.67
N GLY A 149 5.69 3.73 -18.28
CA GLY A 149 6.61 2.63 -18.47
C GLY A 149 7.71 2.94 -19.50
N PRO A 150 8.70 2.05 -19.64
CA PRO A 150 9.79 2.25 -20.58
C PRO A 150 9.26 2.24 -22.02
N ASN A 151 9.81 3.11 -22.88
CA ASN A 151 9.38 3.27 -24.29
C ASN A 151 7.85 3.42 -24.45
N ASP A 152 7.22 4.11 -23.51
CA ASP A 152 5.77 4.33 -23.46
C ASP A 152 4.94 3.04 -23.50
N LEU A 153 5.48 1.88 -23.07
CA LEU A 153 4.77 0.59 -23.15
C LEU A 153 3.43 0.56 -22.39
N TYR A 154 3.35 1.33 -21.31
CA TYR A 154 2.14 1.46 -20.51
C TYR A 154 2.11 2.80 -19.78
N VAL A 155 0.91 3.21 -19.37
CA VAL A 155 0.67 4.30 -18.44
C VAL A 155 -0.06 3.74 -17.22
N PHE A 156 0.46 4.01 -16.03
CA PHE A 156 -0.17 3.65 -14.76
C PHE A 156 -0.51 4.93 -14.00
N HIS A 157 -1.80 5.17 -13.73
CA HIS A 157 -2.23 6.38 -13.03
C HIS A 157 -3.39 6.11 -12.09
N GLY A 158 -3.57 6.97 -11.10
CA GLY A 158 -4.64 6.80 -10.13
C GLY A 158 -4.52 7.77 -8.97
N HIS A 159 -5.33 7.52 -7.95
CA HIS A 159 -5.26 8.26 -6.70
C HIS A 159 -5.57 7.35 -5.52
N GLY A 160 -5.09 7.75 -4.35
CA GLY A 160 -5.31 7.08 -3.08
C GLY A 160 -5.73 8.08 -2.03
N GLN A 161 -6.99 8.00 -1.58
CA GLN A 161 -7.47 8.63 -0.36
C GLN A 161 -7.18 7.70 0.81
N ILE A 162 -6.36 8.14 1.77
CA ILE A 162 -6.12 7.34 2.98
C ILE A 162 -7.33 7.45 3.91
N ILE A 163 -7.87 6.29 4.26
CA ILE A 163 -8.93 6.17 5.26
C ILE A 163 -8.42 5.23 6.34
N ALA A 164 -8.49 5.68 7.58
CA ALA A 164 -8.18 4.86 8.74
C ALA A 164 -9.23 5.04 9.83
N GLY A 165 -9.47 3.99 10.59
CA GLY A 165 -10.41 3.99 11.70
C GLY A 165 -10.04 2.97 12.77
N LEU A 166 -10.43 3.24 14.01
CA LEU A 166 -10.29 2.29 15.11
C LEU A 166 -11.25 1.11 14.89
N ALA A 167 -10.73 -0.10 15.03
CA ALA A 167 -11.48 -1.35 14.98
C ALA A 167 -11.36 -2.07 16.33
N GLY A 168 -11.88 -1.42 17.38
CA GLY A 168 -11.65 -1.79 18.77
C GLY A 168 -10.44 -1.10 19.40
N PRO A 169 -10.10 -1.42 20.67
CA PRO A 169 -9.11 -0.68 21.44
C PRO A 169 -7.65 -0.95 21.05
N ASN A 170 -7.40 -2.01 20.28
CA ASN A 170 -6.05 -2.52 20.00
C ASN A 170 -5.72 -2.61 18.50
N THR A 171 -6.62 -2.14 17.63
CA THR A 171 -6.53 -2.35 16.18
C THR A 171 -6.96 -1.09 15.42
N ILE A 172 -6.19 -0.73 14.40
CA ILE A 172 -6.57 0.21 13.35
C ILE A 172 -6.79 -0.56 12.06
N LYS A 173 -7.88 -0.28 11.35
CA LYS A 173 -8.06 -0.65 9.95
C LYS A 173 -7.80 0.56 9.08
N ALA A 174 -7.06 0.36 8.01
CA ALA A 174 -6.70 1.39 7.06
C ALA A 174 -6.87 0.86 5.62
N GLY A 175 -7.17 1.76 4.69
CA GLY A 175 -7.27 1.43 3.28
C GLY A 175 -6.96 2.65 2.43
N LYS A 176 -6.74 2.41 1.13
CA LYS A 176 -6.67 3.46 0.13
C LYS A 176 -7.94 3.39 -0.70
N GLN A 177 -8.77 4.43 -0.64
CA GLN A 177 -9.91 4.58 -1.56
C GLN A 177 -9.47 5.28 -2.83
N GLY A 178 -9.82 4.71 -3.97
CA GLY A 178 -9.49 5.24 -5.28
C GLY A 178 -9.29 4.12 -6.29
N LYS A 179 -9.42 4.48 -7.57
CA LYS A 179 -9.18 3.55 -8.68
C LYS A 179 -7.78 3.74 -9.22
N HIS A 180 -7.14 2.62 -9.50
CA HIS A 180 -5.82 2.53 -10.09
C HIS A 180 -5.99 1.99 -11.52
N MET A 181 -5.47 2.69 -12.51
CA MET A 181 -5.68 2.40 -13.93
C MET A 181 -4.33 2.10 -14.60
N ILE A 182 -4.26 0.97 -15.31
CA ILE A 182 -3.13 0.60 -16.16
C ILE A 182 -3.63 0.58 -17.59
N ARG A 183 -3.02 1.40 -18.46
CA ARG A 183 -3.32 1.46 -19.90
C ARG A 183 -2.11 0.96 -20.68
N PHE A 184 -2.33 0.04 -21.61
CA PHE A 184 -1.31 -0.47 -22.51
C PHE A 184 -1.44 0.15 -23.92
N ASN A 185 -0.37 0.09 -24.71
CA ASN A 185 -0.34 0.67 -26.07
C ASN A 185 -1.36 0.08 -27.05
N ASN A 186 -1.78 -1.17 -26.82
CA ASN A 186 -2.84 -1.80 -27.60
C ASN A 186 -4.25 -1.27 -27.24
N GLY A 187 -4.35 -0.30 -26.33
CA GLY A 187 -5.59 0.30 -25.85
C GLY A 187 -6.27 -0.47 -24.71
N ASP A 188 -5.69 -1.58 -24.25
CA ASP A 188 -6.24 -2.35 -23.13
C ASP A 188 -6.10 -1.56 -21.82
N ILE A 189 -7.14 -1.63 -20.99
CA ILE A 189 -7.23 -0.93 -19.72
C ILE A 189 -7.59 -1.94 -18.63
N VAL A 190 -6.77 -1.98 -17.59
CA VAL A 190 -7.00 -2.76 -16.38
C VAL A 190 -7.16 -1.81 -15.21
N GLU A 191 -8.21 -2.02 -14.41
CA GLU A 191 -8.48 -1.23 -13.21
C GLU A 191 -8.38 -2.08 -11.95
N TYR A 192 -7.89 -1.50 -10.85
CA TYR A 192 -7.92 -2.16 -9.55
C TYR A 192 -8.09 -1.20 -8.38
N THR A 193 -8.44 -1.76 -7.22
CA THR A 193 -8.45 -1.07 -5.92
C THR A 193 -7.36 -1.65 -5.03
N ALA A 194 -6.72 -0.82 -4.20
CA ALA A 194 -5.73 -1.29 -3.25
C ALA A 194 -6.33 -2.22 -2.18
N PRO A 195 -5.57 -3.20 -1.65
CA PRO A 195 -6.02 -4.04 -0.54
C PRO A 195 -6.15 -3.23 0.76
N ASN A 196 -7.07 -3.65 1.62
CA ASN A 196 -7.23 -3.08 2.96
C ASN A 196 -6.19 -3.67 3.91
N MET A 197 -5.67 -2.83 4.80
CA MET A 197 -4.65 -3.15 5.79
C MET A 197 -5.24 -3.03 7.19
N LYS A 198 -4.71 -3.83 8.12
CA LYS A 198 -4.94 -3.67 9.55
C LYS A 198 -3.61 -3.66 10.30
N ILE A 199 -3.58 -2.89 11.37
CA ILE A 199 -2.48 -2.86 12.33
C ILE A 199 -3.09 -3.20 13.68
N SER A 200 -2.65 -4.32 14.25
CA SER A 200 -3.08 -4.82 15.57
C SER A 200 -1.92 -4.77 16.56
N GLY A 201 -2.20 -4.96 17.85
CA GLY A 201 -1.15 -4.91 18.87
C GLY A 201 -0.68 -3.49 19.16
N LEU A 202 -1.58 -2.51 19.05
CA LEU A 202 -1.28 -1.10 19.30
C LEU A 202 -1.01 -0.80 20.79
N VAL A 203 -1.70 -1.51 21.69
CA VAL A 203 -1.63 -1.37 23.15
C VAL A 203 -1.19 -2.67 23.83
N LEU A 204 -1.75 -3.81 23.40
CA LEU A 204 -1.53 -5.12 24.01
C LEU A 204 -1.05 -6.14 22.98
N GLY A 205 -0.02 -6.91 23.35
CA GLY A 205 0.58 -7.91 22.48
C GLY A 205 1.63 -7.32 21.52
N GLN A 206 2.13 -8.17 20.62
CA GLN A 206 3.09 -7.76 19.60
C GLN A 206 2.37 -7.02 18.48
N ARG A 207 2.94 -5.89 18.04
CA ARG A 207 2.40 -5.15 16.90
C ARG A 207 2.55 -5.97 15.63
N ASN A 208 1.47 -6.02 14.85
CA ASN A 208 1.40 -6.85 13.64
C ASN A 208 0.60 -6.11 12.57
N VAL A 209 1.13 -6.08 11.34
CA VAL A 209 0.44 -5.57 10.16
C VAL A 209 0.05 -6.72 9.26
N ASN A 210 -1.18 -6.66 8.76
CA ASN A 210 -1.66 -7.62 7.78
C ASN A 210 -2.62 -6.96 6.79
N PHE A 211 -2.84 -7.61 5.65
CA PHE A 211 -3.90 -7.28 4.71
C PHE A 211 -5.13 -8.15 4.95
N HIS A 212 -6.32 -7.62 4.65
CA HIS A 212 -7.57 -8.32 4.92
C HIS A 212 -8.66 -8.02 3.89
N GLY A 213 -9.72 -8.83 3.89
CA GLY A 213 -10.88 -8.67 3.03
C GLY A 213 -10.60 -9.04 1.58
N THR A 214 -11.33 -8.42 0.67
CA THR A 214 -11.25 -8.68 -0.77
C THR A 214 -10.90 -7.44 -1.56
N PHE A 215 -10.21 -7.61 -2.68
CA PHE A 215 -10.03 -6.58 -3.69
C PHE A 215 -10.06 -7.19 -5.09
N ARG A 216 -10.32 -6.35 -6.10
CA ARG A 216 -10.56 -6.78 -7.48
C ARG A 216 -9.57 -6.10 -8.43
N VAL A 217 -9.16 -6.84 -9.46
CA VAL A 217 -8.40 -6.36 -10.62
C VAL A 217 -9.20 -6.74 -11.87
N THR A 218 -9.69 -5.77 -12.61
CA THR A 218 -10.65 -5.96 -13.70
C THR A 218 -10.03 -5.56 -15.04
N ASP A 219 -9.95 -6.48 -15.99
CA ASP A 219 -9.72 -6.16 -17.40
C ASP A 219 -11.09 -6.00 -18.07
N VAL A 220 -11.46 -4.74 -18.32
CA VAL A 220 -12.80 -4.37 -18.77
C VAL A 220 -13.06 -4.89 -20.19
N LYS A 221 -12.06 -4.81 -21.07
CA LYS A 221 -12.19 -5.18 -22.48
C LYS A 221 -12.39 -6.69 -22.62
N ASN A 222 -11.61 -7.47 -21.89
CA ASN A 222 -11.65 -8.93 -21.97
C ASN A 222 -12.73 -9.55 -21.08
N LYS A 223 -13.48 -8.73 -20.32
CA LYS A 223 -14.53 -9.17 -19.39
C LYS A 223 -14.02 -10.23 -18.40
N ILE A 224 -12.83 -10.00 -17.84
CA ILE A 224 -12.23 -10.86 -16.82
C ILE A 224 -11.88 -10.07 -15.56
N VAL A 225 -11.99 -10.72 -14.41
CA VAL A 225 -11.66 -10.14 -13.11
C VAL A 225 -10.85 -11.13 -12.28
N ALA A 226 -9.80 -10.64 -11.63
CA ALA A 226 -9.10 -11.34 -10.56
C ALA A 226 -9.63 -10.85 -9.22
N ILE A 227 -10.14 -11.76 -8.40
CA ILE A 227 -10.69 -11.47 -7.06
C ILE A 227 -9.75 -12.09 -6.04
N PHE A 228 -9.10 -11.24 -5.25
CA PHE A 228 -8.27 -11.66 -4.13
C PHE A 228 -9.10 -11.75 -2.86
N THR A 229 -8.83 -12.77 -2.05
CA THR A 229 -9.37 -12.88 -0.69
C THR A 229 -8.27 -13.28 0.27
N PHE A 230 -8.02 -12.45 1.28
CA PHE A 230 -7.08 -12.74 2.35
C PHE A 230 -7.71 -13.65 3.41
N GLU A 231 -6.89 -14.47 4.05
CA GLU A 231 -7.26 -15.47 5.07
C GLU A 231 -7.67 -14.83 6.40
N GLU A 232 -8.80 -14.11 6.42
CA GLU A 232 -9.48 -13.62 7.62
C GLU A 232 -11.01 -13.64 7.48
N ASP A 233 -11.52 -14.14 6.35
CA ASP A 233 -12.94 -14.25 6.07
C ASP A 233 -13.46 -15.67 6.43
N PRO A 234 -14.27 -15.81 7.51
CA PRO A 234 -14.82 -17.09 7.95
C PRO A 234 -15.62 -17.82 6.86
N GLY A 235 -16.14 -17.11 5.84
CA GLY A 235 -16.91 -17.69 4.75
C GLY A 235 -16.07 -18.51 3.75
N VAL A 236 -14.78 -18.19 3.60
CA VAL A 236 -13.90 -18.84 2.61
C VAL A 236 -13.14 -20.03 3.20
N LEU A 237 -13.12 -20.12 4.54
CA LEU A 237 -12.48 -21.16 5.36
C LEU A 237 -12.89 -22.61 4.97
N ASN A 238 -14.03 -22.80 4.30
CA ASN A 238 -14.51 -24.10 3.83
C ASN A 238 -14.02 -24.48 2.42
N SER A 239 -13.80 -23.51 1.51
CA SER A 239 -13.33 -23.79 0.15
C SER A 239 -11.83 -24.12 0.10
N ILE A 240 -11.08 -23.62 1.08
CA ILE A 240 -9.61 -23.65 1.09
C ILE A 240 -9.04 -24.90 1.77
N LYS A 241 -9.71 -25.41 2.82
CA LYS A 241 -9.30 -26.65 3.53
C LYS A 241 -9.13 -27.86 2.61
N GLY A 242 -9.93 -27.96 1.55
CA GLY A 242 -9.88 -29.07 0.59
C GLY A 242 -8.65 -29.04 -0.34
N LYS A 243 -8.19 -27.86 -0.77
CA LYS A 243 -7.07 -27.72 -1.70
C LYS A 243 -5.71 -27.74 -0.98
N LEU A 244 -5.65 -27.26 0.26
CA LEU A 244 -4.41 -27.29 1.05
C LEU A 244 -4.09 -28.62 1.72
N ALA A 245 -5.08 -29.47 2.00
CA ALA A 245 -4.82 -30.80 2.57
C ALA A 245 -3.94 -31.69 1.67
N GLY A 246 -3.89 -31.42 0.35
CA GLY A 246 -3.01 -32.11 -0.59
C GLY A 246 -1.58 -31.56 -0.68
N PHE A 247 -1.33 -30.31 -0.26
CA PHE A 247 -0.03 -29.64 -0.36
C PHE A 247 0.69 -29.48 0.99
N LEU A 248 -0.06 -29.35 2.08
CA LEU A 248 0.45 -29.19 3.43
C LEU A 248 -0.18 -30.28 4.29
N GLY A 249 0.64 -31.24 4.73
CA GLY A 249 0.19 -32.32 5.61
C GLY A 249 -0.61 -31.78 6.82
N ALA A 250 -1.74 -32.43 7.08
CA ALA A 250 -2.63 -32.34 8.25
C ALA A 250 -2.67 -31.02 9.07
N LYS A 251 -3.85 -30.37 9.07
CA LYS A 251 -4.39 -29.50 10.14
C LYS A 251 -3.52 -28.31 10.63
N LYS A 252 -2.57 -27.80 9.85
CA LYS A 252 -1.93 -26.51 10.18
C LYS A 252 -2.88 -25.37 9.81
N GLN A 253 -3.19 -24.49 10.77
CA GLN A 253 -3.90 -23.24 10.51
C GLN A 253 -3.09 -22.45 9.47
N ILE A 254 -3.74 -22.03 8.39
CA ILE A 254 -3.13 -21.24 7.34
C ILE A 254 -2.87 -19.83 7.93
N PRO A 255 -1.65 -19.29 7.83
CA PRO A 255 -1.36 -17.95 8.31
C PRO A 255 -2.22 -16.90 7.60
N SER A 256 -2.66 -15.86 8.32
CA SER A 256 -3.60 -14.86 7.81
C SER A 256 -3.07 -13.94 6.69
N ASP A 257 -1.76 -13.96 6.42
CA ASP A 257 -1.13 -13.26 5.30
C ASP A 257 -1.22 -14.04 3.97
N PHE A 258 -1.70 -15.28 4.02
CA PHE A 258 -2.04 -16.00 2.81
C PHE A 258 -3.33 -15.45 2.20
N PHE A 259 -3.45 -15.66 0.90
CA PHE A 259 -4.60 -15.28 0.12
C PHE A 259 -4.83 -16.27 -1.02
N ASN A 260 -6.07 -16.34 -1.48
CA ASN A 260 -6.42 -16.94 -2.76
C ASN A 260 -6.73 -15.82 -3.76
N VAL A 261 -6.53 -16.11 -5.04
CA VAL A 261 -7.00 -15.28 -6.15
C VAL A 261 -7.77 -16.14 -7.13
N LYS A 262 -8.98 -15.72 -7.50
CA LYS A 262 -9.77 -16.37 -8.55
C LYS A 262 -9.87 -15.44 -9.75
N ILE A 263 -9.50 -15.94 -10.92
CA ILE A 263 -9.73 -15.24 -12.19
C ILE A 263 -11.01 -15.80 -12.80
N CYS A 264 -11.98 -14.94 -13.04
CA CYS A 264 -13.31 -15.29 -13.54
C CYS A 264 -13.68 -14.43 -14.75
N MET A 265 -14.50 -14.97 -15.65
CA MET A 265 -15.26 -14.16 -16.61
C MET A 265 -16.35 -13.36 -15.86
N VAL A 266 -16.63 -12.14 -16.32
CA VAL A 266 -17.73 -11.31 -15.82
C VAL A 266 -18.76 -11.00 -16.90
N ASN A 267 -20.01 -10.82 -16.50
CA ASN A 267 -21.06 -10.28 -17.38
C ASN A 267 -20.94 -8.74 -17.50
N GLU A 268 -21.89 -8.12 -18.19
CA GLU A 268 -21.92 -6.65 -18.37
C GLU A 268 -22.17 -5.90 -17.07
N ASP A 269 -22.83 -6.54 -16.09
CA ASP A 269 -23.09 -5.99 -14.76
C ASP A 269 -21.88 -6.14 -13.81
N GLY A 270 -20.82 -6.85 -14.22
CA GLY A 270 -19.62 -7.12 -13.43
C GLY A 270 -19.72 -8.33 -12.49
N ASP A 271 -20.79 -9.12 -12.61
CA ASP A 271 -20.99 -10.36 -11.87
C ASP A 271 -20.18 -11.51 -12.46
N THR A 272 -19.61 -12.33 -11.58
CA THR A 272 -18.79 -13.49 -11.97
C THR A 272 -19.65 -14.60 -12.56
N GLN A 273 -19.26 -15.11 -13.73
CA GLN A 273 -19.98 -16.19 -14.42
C GLN A 273 -19.23 -17.53 -14.41
N LYS A 274 -17.93 -17.52 -14.74
CA LYS A 274 -17.13 -18.74 -14.94
C LYS A 274 -15.73 -18.56 -14.37
N ASP A 275 -15.32 -19.48 -13.50
CA ASP A 275 -13.95 -19.59 -13.01
C ASP A 275 -13.03 -20.05 -14.17
N ILE A 276 -11.92 -19.33 -14.37
CA ILE A 276 -10.93 -19.58 -15.42
C ILE A 276 -9.69 -20.24 -14.82
N CYS A 277 -9.09 -19.59 -13.82
CA CYS A 277 -7.95 -20.13 -13.10
C CYS A 277 -7.90 -19.58 -11.67
N GLU A 278 -7.12 -20.25 -10.84
CA GLU A 278 -6.89 -19.85 -9.47
C GLU A 278 -5.40 -19.68 -9.20
N GLY A 279 -5.10 -18.76 -8.29
CA GLY A 279 -3.80 -18.59 -7.69
C GLY A 279 -3.88 -18.59 -6.18
N PHE A 280 -2.73 -18.78 -5.57
CA PHE A 280 -2.57 -18.83 -4.13
C PHE A 280 -1.20 -18.29 -3.75
N GLY A 281 -1.09 -17.70 -2.58
CA GLY A 281 0.16 -17.13 -2.14
C GLY A 281 0.09 -16.49 -0.78
N SER A 282 1.20 -15.88 -0.40
CA SER A 282 1.34 -15.00 0.75
C SER A 282 2.10 -13.75 0.29
N TRP A 283 1.65 -12.58 0.75
CA TRP A 283 2.34 -11.30 0.45
C TRP A 283 3.71 -11.20 1.12
N LEU A 284 4.10 -12.19 1.93
CA LEU A 284 5.40 -12.32 2.60
C LEU A 284 6.22 -13.52 2.12
N GLU A 285 5.79 -14.20 1.04
CA GLU A 285 6.45 -15.44 0.59
C GLU A 285 6.44 -15.59 -0.93
N TYR A 286 5.28 -15.81 -1.55
CA TYR A 286 5.15 -16.01 -2.99
C TYR A 286 3.74 -15.78 -3.51
N LEU A 287 3.61 -15.67 -4.84
CA LEU A 287 2.37 -15.78 -5.61
C LEU A 287 2.55 -16.82 -6.71
N LYS A 288 1.64 -17.79 -6.79
CA LYS A 288 1.59 -18.78 -7.87
C LYS A 288 0.21 -18.88 -8.52
N PHE A 289 0.20 -19.27 -9.79
CA PHE A 289 -0.99 -19.71 -10.52
C PHE A 289 -0.70 -21.10 -11.08
N GLY A 290 -1.53 -22.08 -10.74
CA GLY A 290 -1.20 -23.50 -10.96
C GLY A 290 0.14 -23.86 -10.29
N ASP A 291 1.05 -24.46 -11.07
CA ASP A 291 2.39 -24.85 -10.60
C ASP A 291 3.46 -23.76 -10.83
N ARG A 292 3.11 -22.65 -11.47
CA ARG A 292 4.05 -21.57 -11.80
C ARG A 292 4.07 -20.51 -10.71
N VAL A 293 5.25 -20.30 -10.12
CA VAL A 293 5.53 -19.15 -9.24
C VAL A 293 5.79 -17.92 -10.13
N TYR A 294 4.95 -16.90 -9.98
CA TYR A 294 5.09 -15.63 -10.70
C TYR A 294 5.95 -14.63 -9.93
N TRP A 295 5.84 -14.65 -8.59
CA TRP A 295 6.62 -13.81 -7.70
C TRP A 295 7.00 -14.58 -6.44
N SER A 296 8.19 -14.33 -5.91
CA SER A 296 8.58 -14.69 -4.55
C SER A 296 9.31 -13.53 -3.88
N ILE A 297 9.31 -13.51 -2.55
CA ILE A 297 9.95 -12.48 -1.73
C ILE A 297 11.48 -12.39 -1.93
N ASP A 298 12.06 -13.48 -2.45
CA ASP A 298 13.48 -13.57 -2.83
C ASP A 298 13.76 -12.89 -4.18
N MET A 299 12.74 -12.72 -5.03
CA MET A 299 12.84 -11.88 -6.23
C MET A 299 12.81 -10.42 -5.79
N LYS A 300 13.99 -9.81 -5.62
CA LYS A 300 14.10 -8.38 -5.31
C LYS A 300 13.68 -7.53 -6.52
N PRO A 301 13.25 -6.27 -6.30
CA PRO A 301 13.14 -5.32 -7.39
C PRO A 301 14.49 -5.25 -8.12
N GLU A 302 14.46 -5.26 -9.45
CA GLU A 302 15.68 -5.20 -10.26
C GLU A 302 16.36 -3.83 -10.12
N GLU A 303 15.56 -2.80 -9.86
CA GLU A 303 15.96 -1.41 -9.82
C GLU A 303 15.30 -0.71 -8.63
N ASN A 304 15.98 0.31 -8.09
CA ASN A 304 15.41 1.18 -7.07
C ASN A 304 15.03 2.51 -7.70
N TRP A 305 13.94 3.10 -7.23
CA TRP A 305 13.56 4.46 -7.58
C TRP A 305 14.69 5.43 -7.25
N VAL A 306 15.19 6.11 -8.28
CA VAL A 306 16.12 7.22 -8.15
C VAL A 306 15.33 8.51 -8.28
N VAL A 307 15.66 9.46 -7.42
CA VAL A 307 15.12 10.82 -7.45
C VAL A 307 15.53 11.46 -8.80
N SER A 308 14.55 11.83 -9.64
CA SER A 308 14.81 12.33 -11.01
C SER A 308 15.59 13.65 -11.00
N LEU A 309 16.26 14.06 -12.07
CA LEU A 309 17.01 15.34 -12.03
C LEU A 309 16.11 16.59 -12.11
N ASP A 310 14.87 16.44 -12.56
CA ASP A 310 13.92 17.53 -12.75
C ASP A 310 12.90 17.57 -11.60
N HIS A 311 13.11 18.48 -10.66
CA HIS A 311 12.24 18.65 -9.49
C HIS A 311 11.63 20.03 -9.42
N LEU A 312 10.39 20.06 -8.97
CA LEU A 312 9.72 21.27 -8.55
C LEU A 312 10.21 21.71 -7.16
N PRO A 313 10.15 23.00 -6.83
CA PRO A 313 10.41 23.49 -5.46
C PRO A 313 9.51 22.83 -4.39
N SER A 314 8.37 22.27 -4.81
CA SER A 314 7.43 21.52 -3.97
C SER A 314 7.82 20.06 -3.75
N ASP A 315 8.92 19.58 -4.32
CA ASP A 315 9.31 18.16 -4.19
C ASP A 315 9.62 17.79 -2.73
N SER A 316 9.16 16.61 -2.31
CA SER A 316 9.36 16.05 -0.98
C SER A 316 10.80 16.13 -0.49
N ILE A 317 11.81 16.06 -1.39
CA ILE A 317 13.22 16.15 -1.02
C ILE A 317 13.62 17.48 -0.36
N TYR A 318 12.87 18.56 -0.61
CA TYR A 318 13.15 19.89 -0.09
C TYR A 318 12.51 20.16 1.27
N ARG A 319 11.65 19.26 1.77
CA ARG A 319 11.04 19.41 3.08
C ARG A 319 12.08 19.42 4.20
N GLU A 320 12.14 20.51 4.96
CA GLU A 320 13.15 20.66 6.03
C GLU A 320 12.91 19.65 7.16
N ASP A 321 11.66 19.37 7.53
CA ASP A 321 11.35 18.38 8.55
C ASP A 321 11.82 16.97 8.15
N LEU A 322 11.68 16.62 6.88
CA LEU A 322 12.22 15.38 6.30
C LEU A 322 13.75 15.34 6.36
N GLN A 323 14.43 16.43 5.98
CA GLN A 323 15.88 16.51 5.99
C GLN A 323 16.45 16.36 7.42
N GLN A 324 15.78 16.98 8.41
CA GLN A 324 16.16 16.84 9.82
C GLN A 324 15.94 15.41 10.34
N LEU A 325 14.84 14.75 9.94
CA LEU A 325 14.64 13.33 10.28
C LEU A 325 15.72 12.42 9.68
N LYS A 326 16.16 12.68 8.44
CA LYS A 326 17.24 11.92 7.80
C LYS A 326 18.60 12.08 8.50
N GLN A 327 18.76 13.15 9.29
CA GLN A 327 19.96 13.43 10.10
C GLN A 327 19.77 13.05 11.57
N ASP A 328 18.68 12.34 11.91
CA ASP A 328 18.31 11.98 13.30
C ASP A 328 18.12 13.18 14.25
N ASN A 329 17.91 14.39 13.70
CA ASN A 329 17.67 15.63 14.45
C ASN A 329 16.18 15.79 14.81
N GLU A 330 15.65 14.86 15.61
CA GLU A 330 14.20 14.75 15.85
C GLU A 330 13.54 16.02 16.41
N ASN A 331 14.20 16.75 17.31
CA ASN A 331 13.66 17.99 17.87
C ASN A 331 13.50 19.06 16.80
N GLN A 332 14.50 19.23 15.95
CA GLN A 332 14.43 20.18 14.85
C GLN A 332 13.41 19.73 13.80
N ALA A 333 13.33 18.43 13.52
CA ALA A 333 12.28 17.88 12.66
C ALA A 333 10.88 18.21 13.17
N GLN A 334 10.64 18.10 14.48
CA GLN A 334 9.36 18.46 15.08
C GLN A 334 9.05 19.96 14.93
N ILE A 335 10.05 20.84 15.13
CA ILE A 335 9.90 22.29 14.96
C ILE A 335 9.53 22.64 13.51
N GLU A 336 10.25 22.10 12.53
CA GLU A 336 9.95 22.38 11.11
C GLU A 336 8.60 21.78 10.69
N LYS A 337 8.26 20.59 11.20
CA LYS A 337 6.95 19.97 10.95
C LYS A 337 5.81 20.85 11.46
N ASP A 338 5.93 21.35 12.69
CA ASP A 338 4.91 22.24 13.27
C ASP A 338 4.83 23.57 12.52
N ARG A 339 5.96 24.12 12.06
CA ARG A 339 6.00 25.29 11.19
C ARG A 339 5.23 25.07 9.89
N LEU A 340 5.50 23.97 9.17
CA LEU A 340 4.81 23.61 7.93
C LEU A 340 3.30 23.40 8.14
N GLU A 341 2.90 22.68 9.18
CA GLU A 341 1.50 22.47 9.52
C GLU A 341 0.77 23.80 9.84
N ASN A 342 1.44 24.73 10.52
CA ASN A 342 0.87 26.04 10.84
C ASN A 342 0.72 26.92 9.60
N ILE A 343 1.70 26.91 8.67
CA ILE A 343 1.60 27.58 7.37
C ILE A 343 0.39 27.03 6.61
N GLN A 344 0.26 25.71 6.52
CA GLN A 344 -0.85 25.07 5.81
C GLN A 344 -2.22 25.43 6.40
N ARG A 345 -2.34 25.47 7.74
CA ARG A 345 -3.58 25.91 8.42
C ARG A 345 -3.90 27.37 8.12
N ARG A 346 -2.89 28.24 8.13
CA ARG A 346 -3.04 29.66 7.77
C ARG A 346 -3.52 29.82 6.34
N ASP A 347 -2.90 29.13 5.38
CA ASP A 347 -3.27 29.20 3.96
C ASP A 347 -4.67 28.65 3.70
N LYS A 348 -5.07 27.61 4.43
CA LYS A 348 -6.45 27.13 4.40
C LYS A 348 -7.44 28.21 4.88
N THR A 349 -7.13 28.90 5.98
CA THR A 349 -7.97 30.01 6.47
C THR A 349 -8.04 31.15 5.46
N LEU A 350 -6.91 31.54 4.85
CA LEU A 350 -6.87 32.60 3.84
C LEU A 350 -7.69 32.25 2.59
N ARG A 351 -7.57 31.02 2.07
CA ARG A 351 -8.40 30.54 0.94
C ARG A 351 -9.89 30.53 1.26
N ALA A 352 -10.26 30.21 2.50
CA ALA A 352 -11.65 30.25 2.93
C ALA A 352 -12.21 31.68 3.06
N GLN A 353 -11.35 32.66 3.35
CA GLN A 353 -11.73 34.07 3.44
C GLN A 353 -11.87 34.74 2.05
N ASN A 354 -11.14 34.25 1.05
CA ASN A 354 -11.15 34.77 -0.33
C ASN A 354 -11.55 33.71 -1.37
N PRO A 355 -12.79 33.21 -1.36
CA PRO A 355 -13.23 32.23 -2.36
C PRO A 355 -13.32 32.89 -3.75
N GLY A 356 -12.38 32.59 -4.65
CA GLY A 356 -12.45 32.97 -6.07
C GLY A 356 -11.34 33.88 -6.62
N GLN A 357 -10.24 34.09 -5.90
CA GLN A 357 -8.98 34.59 -6.47
C GLN A 357 -8.04 33.46 -6.82
#